data_AF-A0A2A6CKZ6-F1
#
_entry.id   AF-A0A2A6CKZ6-F1
#
_cell.length_a   1.000
_cell.length_b   1.000
_cell.length_c   1.000
_cell.angle_alpha   90.00
_cell.angle_beta   90.00
_cell.angle_gamma   90.00
#
_symmetry.space_group_name_H-M   'P 1'
#
loop_
_entity.id
_entity.type
_entity.pdbx_description
1 polymer ?
#
loop_
_entity_poly.entity_id
_entity_poly.type
_entity_poly.pdbx_seq_one_letter_code
_entity_poly.pdbx_strand_id
1 'polypeptide(L)'
;MQSLVAAETARLDARNRQLIRDSFEFMRAEKNRNGLGIFIRLFAEFPQYKNIWSNFRAIPDSSLISSDGLKNHASVYMAGLQHIVESLDDDATLGEAIQRIAMSHAKWKIKKYHLESMLPELFDVLKECMGGTVTRETVYAWTTLYDIIGNLIVMMQNNSYALTYLATMRDSIYGLLCALMLGIGQMCMFTGYDTQSFIVEPVLHSVHDRQPGLIDAHAGYYGQAVCMITYTLANLAAPWALGLLGSKLTLVVGSSFFTLYLLSFMFVHFVPFYLTAALMGVGFALYYTGNGLYLTEHSSRNTIERNSALTWAVGTTCMIVGGVVMLFTIKPPTETDVRCIRRGLVHVQLDLRFHSHSAGIEFPGGMKIGRALVDHRMIKMAPVFCFVSTTTCFWIYVYPTTLAFTAKLSGYVYLPAYYSIVLGFGDMLMGFVIMALSKRIPNFAQMPSLIVGAVLYMVAMVLALVSTPAWSTNTPNDDPTMWLEPSFELALLIALLFGLADNCINTSRTVLCALCMPDQRAQVFSISKFYQSLTASILMFVAPWMSVPMYFGLIAVNGVAALVLYRRVANKTRRIERKITVASKEAAEASVHPAPIRATLGSQDKDLPIIDNS
;
A
#
# COMPACT_ATOMS: atom_id res chain seq x y z
N MET A 1 23.29 -21.25 -10.42
CA MET A 1 22.73 -21.01 -11.78
C MET A 1 23.86 -20.73 -12.77
N GLN A 2 24.69 -19.70 -12.58
CA GLN A 2 25.83 -19.41 -13.47
C GLN A 2 26.80 -20.61 -13.61
N SER A 3 27.09 -21.34 -12.53
CA SER A 3 27.89 -22.57 -12.58
C SER A 3 27.26 -23.71 -13.41
N LEU A 4 25.93 -23.82 -13.44
CA LEU A 4 25.20 -24.83 -14.22
C LEU A 4 25.13 -24.43 -15.70
N VAL A 5 24.94 -23.13 -15.99
CA VAL A 5 24.99 -22.59 -17.34
C VAL A 5 26.38 -22.80 -17.96
N ALA A 6 27.45 -22.54 -17.19
CA ALA A 6 28.82 -22.82 -17.61
C ALA A 6 29.04 -24.31 -17.89
N ALA A 7 28.51 -25.20 -17.04
CA ALA A 7 28.63 -26.65 -17.26
C ALA A 7 27.90 -27.15 -18.52
N GLU A 8 26.70 -26.62 -18.81
CA GLU A 8 25.97 -26.99 -20.04
C GLU A 8 26.64 -26.42 -21.30
N THR A 9 27.07 -25.16 -21.28
CA THR A 9 27.71 -24.50 -22.44
C THR A 9 29.08 -25.09 -22.78
N ALA A 10 29.80 -25.65 -21.79
CA ALA A 10 31.05 -26.37 -22.00
C ALA A 10 30.93 -27.62 -22.91
N ARG A 11 29.70 -28.13 -23.14
CA ARG A 11 29.43 -29.25 -24.06
C ARG A 11 29.64 -28.88 -25.53
N LEU A 12 29.67 -27.59 -25.86
CA LEU A 12 30.04 -27.11 -27.19
C LEU A 12 31.56 -26.96 -27.27
N ASP A 13 32.23 -28.00 -27.75
CA ASP A 13 33.66 -27.94 -28.05
C ASP A 13 33.99 -26.99 -29.23
N ALA A 14 35.28 -26.71 -29.44
CA ALA A 14 35.73 -25.80 -30.49
C ALA A 14 35.29 -26.23 -31.91
N ARG A 15 35.19 -27.55 -32.16
CA ARG A 15 34.77 -28.08 -33.45
C ARG A 15 33.26 -27.85 -33.68
N ASN A 16 32.43 -28.09 -32.67
CA ASN A 16 30.99 -27.83 -32.70
C ASN A 16 30.71 -26.34 -32.92
N ARG A 17 31.44 -25.46 -32.20
CA ARG A 17 31.32 -23.99 -32.37
C ARG A 17 31.64 -23.56 -33.80
N GLN A 18 32.72 -24.09 -34.38
CA GLN A 18 33.10 -23.80 -35.77
C GLN A 18 32.05 -24.29 -36.76
N LEU A 19 31.58 -25.54 -36.62
CA LEU A 19 30.55 -26.11 -37.50
C LEU A 19 29.23 -25.32 -37.46
N ILE A 20 28.81 -24.85 -36.29
CA ILE A 20 27.62 -24.00 -36.13
C ILE A 20 27.83 -22.66 -36.85
N ARG A 21 28.99 -22.03 -36.67
CA ARG A 21 29.31 -20.75 -37.31
C ARG A 21 29.31 -20.84 -38.83
N ASP A 22 30.04 -21.82 -39.38
CA ASP A 22 30.19 -21.99 -40.83
C ASP A 22 28.85 -22.31 -41.49
N SER A 23 28.05 -23.17 -40.88
CA SER A 23 26.74 -23.54 -41.40
C SER A 23 25.69 -22.43 -41.24
N PHE A 24 25.77 -21.61 -40.18
CA PHE A 24 24.86 -20.47 -39.98
C PHE A 24 25.05 -19.36 -41.01
N GLU A 25 26.27 -19.13 -41.52
CA GLU A 25 26.51 -18.10 -42.55
C GLU A 25 25.69 -18.35 -43.82
N PHE A 26 25.46 -19.61 -44.21
CA PHE A 26 24.56 -19.95 -45.31
C PHE A 26 23.09 -19.59 -45.02
N MET A 27 22.64 -19.78 -43.77
CA MET A 27 21.28 -19.37 -43.37
C MET A 27 21.14 -17.85 -43.22
N ARG A 28 22.23 -17.15 -42.86
CA ARG A 28 22.25 -15.71 -42.61
C ARG A 28 21.94 -14.89 -43.86
N ALA A 29 22.37 -15.37 -45.03
CA ALA A 29 22.17 -14.70 -46.33
C ALA A 29 20.69 -14.35 -46.59
N GLU A 30 19.77 -15.27 -46.31
CA GLU A 30 18.32 -15.05 -46.45
C GLU A 30 17.57 -15.26 -45.13
N LYS A 31 18.12 -14.72 -44.02
CA LYS A 31 17.64 -15.01 -42.66
C LYS A 31 16.12 -14.93 -42.47
N ASN A 32 15.44 -13.92 -43.01
CA ASN A 32 13.99 -13.77 -42.84
C ASN A 32 13.20 -14.87 -43.57
N ARG A 33 13.63 -15.25 -44.79
CA ARG A 33 12.99 -16.33 -45.55
C ARG A 33 13.27 -17.68 -44.91
N ASN A 34 14.51 -17.93 -44.51
CA ASN A 34 14.93 -19.18 -43.88
C ASN A 34 14.25 -19.37 -42.52
N GLY A 35 14.24 -18.34 -41.68
CA GLY A 35 13.52 -18.37 -40.40
C GLY A 35 12.02 -18.60 -40.57
N LEU A 36 11.39 -17.96 -41.56
CA LEU A 36 9.98 -18.19 -41.86
C LEU A 36 9.74 -19.62 -42.37
N GLY A 37 10.64 -20.16 -43.20
CA GLY A 37 10.59 -21.53 -43.70
C GLY A 37 10.57 -22.57 -42.57
N ILE A 38 11.41 -22.39 -41.55
CA ILE A 38 11.45 -23.28 -40.37
C ILE A 38 10.08 -23.30 -39.68
N PHE A 39 9.51 -22.12 -39.39
CA PHE A 39 8.22 -22.06 -38.70
C PHE A 39 7.04 -22.53 -39.56
N ILE A 40 7.07 -22.32 -40.88
CA ILE A 40 6.02 -22.83 -41.78
C ILE A 40 5.97 -24.36 -41.73
N ARG A 41 7.13 -25.03 -41.84
CA ARG A 41 7.17 -26.48 -41.74
C ARG A 41 6.78 -26.97 -40.35
N LEU A 42 7.27 -26.31 -39.30
CA LEU A 42 6.93 -26.64 -37.92
C LEU A 42 5.42 -26.56 -37.65
N PHE A 43 4.72 -25.53 -38.15
CA PHE A 43 3.27 -25.41 -37.99
C PHE A 43 2.48 -26.30 -38.95
N ALA A 44 3.08 -26.76 -40.07
CA ALA A 44 2.47 -27.76 -40.93
C ALA A 44 2.46 -29.14 -40.25
N GLU A 45 3.56 -29.51 -39.58
CA GLU A 45 3.68 -30.77 -38.84
C GLU A 45 2.98 -30.72 -37.47
N PHE A 46 3.04 -29.59 -36.77
CA PHE A 46 2.45 -29.39 -35.44
C PHE A 46 1.53 -28.16 -35.37
N PRO A 47 0.34 -28.17 -36.03
CA PRO A 47 -0.59 -27.04 -36.03
C PRO A 47 -0.99 -26.55 -34.62
N GLN A 48 -1.09 -27.48 -33.67
CA GLN A 48 -1.47 -27.21 -32.28
C GLN A 48 -0.50 -26.27 -31.55
N TYR A 49 0.76 -26.15 -31.99
CA TYR A 49 1.74 -25.27 -31.35
C TYR A 49 1.38 -23.78 -31.48
N LYS A 50 0.53 -23.43 -32.45
CA LYS A 50 -0.03 -22.08 -32.60
C LYS A 50 -0.70 -21.57 -31.32
N ASN A 51 -1.29 -22.47 -30.53
CA ASN A 51 -2.01 -22.12 -29.31
C ASN A 51 -1.10 -21.69 -28.15
N ILE A 52 0.22 -21.88 -28.26
CA ILE A 52 1.19 -21.44 -27.24
C ILE A 52 1.18 -19.91 -27.12
N TRP A 53 1.07 -19.19 -28.25
CA TRP A 53 1.12 -17.73 -28.27
C TRP A 53 -0.27 -17.10 -28.48
N SER A 54 -0.66 -16.19 -27.58
CA SER A 54 -1.95 -15.49 -27.65
C SER A 54 -2.18 -14.77 -28.98
N ASN A 55 -1.12 -14.23 -29.58
CA ASN A 55 -1.17 -13.45 -30.82
C ASN A 55 -1.50 -14.32 -32.05
N PHE A 56 -1.30 -15.63 -31.97
CA PHE A 56 -1.58 -16.53 -33.09
C PHE A 56 -2.92 -17.24 -32.96
N ARG A 57 -3.47 -17.40 -31.74
CA ARG A 57 -4.74 -18.12 -31.49
C ARG A 57 -5.93 -17.64 -32.31
N ALA A 58 -6.02 -16.34 -32.56
CA ALA A 58 -7.14 -15.73 -33.27
C ALA A 58 -7.02 -15.80 -34.80
N ILE A 59 -5.84 -16.14 -35.32
CA ILE A 59 -5.60 -16.24 -36.76
C ILE A 59 -6.13 -17.61 -37.23
N PRO A 60 -6.78 -17.77 -38.39
CA PRO A 60 -7.09 -19.08 -38.97
C PRO A 60 -5.83 -19.85 -39.40
N ASP A 61 -5.84 -21.19 -39.42
CA ASP A 61 -4.66 -21.99 -39.78
C ASP A 61 -4.23 -21.77 -41.22
N SER A 62 -5.19 -21.68 -42.15
CA SER A 62 -4.96 -21.36 -43.56
C SER A 62 -4.35 -19.97 -43.79
N SER A 63 -4.44 -19.06 -42.82
CA SER A 63 -3.93 -17.67 -42.92
C SER A 63 -2.70 -17.41 -42.06
N LEU A 64 -2.26 -18.36 -41.23
CA LEU A 64 -1.12 -18.17 -40.33
C LEU A 64 0.18 -17.97 -41.11
N ILE A 65 0.35 -18.74 -42.17
CA ILE A 65 1.55 -18.80 -43.02
C ILE A 65 1.86 -17.44 -43.68
N SER A 66 0.83 -16.64 -43.99
CA SER A 66 0.97 -15.33 -44.62
C SER A 66 0.93 -14.16 -43.63
N SER A 67 0.69 -14.43 -42.34
CA SER A 67 0.50 -13.39 -41.33
C SER A 67 1.78 -12.63 -40.99
N ASP A 68 1.65 -11.33 -40.73
CA ASP A 68 2.78 -10.51 -40.27
C ASP A 68 3.24 -10.90 -38.86
N GLY A 69 2.33 -11.46 -38.05
CA GLY A 69 2.67 -12.03 -36.74
C GLY A 69 3.72 -13.15 -36.85
N LEU A 70 3.55 -14.08 -37.79
CA LEU A 70 4.50 -15.16 -38.01
C LEU A 70 5.84 -14.66 -38.55
N LYS A 71 5.81 -13.74 -39.53
CA LYS A 71 7.02 -13.12 -40.09
C LYS A 71 7.84 -12.40 -39.02
N ASN A 72 7.16 -11.64 -38.14
CA ASN A 72 7.82 -10.94 -37.04
C ASN A 72 8.44 -11.92 -36.03
N HIS A 73 7.75 -13.02 -35.71
CA HIS A 73 8.29 -14.04 -34.82
C HIS A 73 9.52 -14.75 -35.42
N ALA A 74 9.47 -15.11 -36.70
CA ALA A 74 10.61 -15.67 -37.43
C ALA A 74 11.83 -14.74 -37.43
N SER A 75 11.60 -13.42 -37.60
CA SER A 75 12.68 -12.43 -37.55
C SER A 75 13.33 -12.34 -36.15
N VAL A 76 12.51 -12.34 -35.09
CA VAL A 76 13.00 -12.36 -33.70
C VAL A 76 13.80 -13.62 -33.39
N TYR A 77 13.32 -14.78 -33.85
CA TYR A 77 14.02 -16.05 -33.70
C TYR A 77 15.39 -16.03 -34.37
N MET A 78 15.48 -15.56 -35.63
CA MET A 78 16.76 -15.48 -36.35
C MET A 78 17.72 -14.47 -35.73
N ALA A 79 17.23 -13.36 -35.19
CA ALA A 79 18.05 -12.41 -34.46
C ALA A 79 18.61 -13.02 -33.16
N GLY A 80 17.79 -13.78 -32.42
CA GLY A 80 18.23 -14.51 -31.23
C GLY A 80 19.29 -15.56 -31.56
N LEU A 81 19.10 -16.31 -32.64
CA LEU A 81 20.06 -17.32 -33.07
C LEU A 81 21.37 -16.69 -33.56
N GLN A 82 21.31 -15.59 -34.30
CA GLN A 82 22.49 -14.81 -34.71
C GLN A 82 23.29 -14.35 -33.48
N HIS A 83 22.62 -13.83 -32.46
CA HIS A 83 23.26 -13.37 -31.22
C HIS A 83 23.97 -14.53 -30.48
N ILE A 84 23.41 -15.75 -30.47
CA ILE A 84 24.11 -16.93 -29.93
C ILE A 84 25.37 -17.22 -30.73
N VAL A 85 25.27 -17.28 -32.06
CA VAL A 85 26.39 -17.63 -32.95
C VAL A 85 27.53 -16.62 -32.83
N GLU A 86 27.22 -15.32 -32.74
CA GLU A 86 28.20 -14.25 -32.53
C GLU A 86 28.88 -14.32 -31.16
N SER A 87 28.24 -14.95 -30.16
CA SER A 87 28.78 -15.10 -28.80
C SER A 87 29.55 -16.40 -28.59
N LEU A 88 29.72 -17.25 -29.61
CA LEU A 88 30.31 -18.59 -29.45
C LEU A 88 31.76 -18.60 -28.96
N ASP A 89 32.52 -17.50 -29.06
CA ASP A 89 33.96 -17.49 -28.69
C ASP A 89 34.21 -17.15 -27.22
N ASP A 90 33.22 -16.59 -26.52
CA ASP A 90 33.33 -16.22 -25.12
C ASP A 90 32.24 -16.90 -24.28
N ASP A 91 32.66 -17.77 -23.36
CA ASP A 91 31.77 -18.59 -22.53
C ASP A 91 30.85 -17.74 -21.66
N ALA A 92 31.30 -16.56 -21.21
CA ALA A 92 30.49 -15.66 -20.40
C ALA A 92 29.32 -15.08 -21.22
N THR A 93 29.62 -14.47 -22.38
CA THR A 93 28.59 -13.91 -23.27
C THR A 93 27.70 -14.98 -23.90
N LEU A 94 28.24 -16.17 -24.22
CA LEU A 94 27.45 -17.32 -24.68
C LEU A 94 26.45 -17.77 -23.62
N GLY A 95 26.90 -17.88 -22.36
CA GLY A 95 26.05 -18.20 -21.23
C GLY A 95 24.90 -17.19 -21.08
N GLU A 96 25.19 -15.90 -21.15
CA GLU A 96 24.17 -14.84 -21.07
C GLU A 96 23.19 -14.84 -22.26
N ALA A 97 23.69 -15.09 -23.47
CA ALA A 97 22.88 -15.18 -24.69
C ALA A 97 21.86 -16.32 -24.59
N ILE A 98 22.33 -17.53 -24.28
CA ILE A 98 21.49 -18.72 -24.16
C ILE A 98 20.53 -18.58 -22.96
N GLN A 99 21.00 -18.03 -21.84
CA GLN A 99 20.15 -17.81 -20.67
C GLN A 99 18.98 -16.87 -20.98
N ARG A 100 19.21 -15.78 -21.72
CA ARG A 100 18.13 -14.86 -22.14
C ARG A 100 17.06 -15.56 -22.97
N ILE A 101 17.47 -16.41 -23.89
CA ILE A 101 16.55 -17.19 -24.73
C ILE A 101 15.78 -18.19 -23.88
N ALA A 102 16.46 -18.95 -23.01
CA ALA A 102 15.83 -19.91 -22.13
C ALA A 102 14.79 -19.25 -21.20
N MET A 103 15.07 -18.05 -20.67
CA MET A 103 14.12 -17.29 -19.85
C MET A 103 12.84 -16.90 -20.61
N SER A 104 13.00 -16.40 -21.85
CA SER A 104 11.85 -16.03 -22.69
C SER A 104 10.98 -17.26 -23.00
N HIS A 105 11.59 -18.40 -23.30
CA HIS A 105 10.89 -19.64 -23.62
C HIS A 105 10.23 -20.26 -22.38
N ALA A 106 10.88 -20.19 -21.21
CA ALA A 106 10.31 -20.63 -19.94
C ALA A 106 9.04 -19.85 -19.58
N LYS A 107 9.01 -18.52 -19.81
CA LYS A 107 7.83 -17.66 -19.60
C LYS A 107 6.61 -18.13 -20.38
N TRP A 108 6.80 -18.54 -21.64
CA TRP A 108 5.72 -19.05 -22.51
C TRP A 108 5.42 -20.54 -22.31
N LYS A 109 5.96 -21.15 -21.23
CA LYS A 109 5.81 -22.57 -20.91
C LYS A 109 6.25 -23.50 -22.05
N ILE A 110 7.19 -23.05 -22.89
CA ILE A 110 7.77 -23.87 -23.94
C ILE A 110 8.62 -24.95 -23.26
N LYS A 111 8.48 -26.21 -23.70
CA LYS A 111 9.16 -27.37 -23.14
C LYS A 111 10.30 -27.80 -24.06
N LYS A 112 11.25 -28.56 -23.52
CA LYS A 112 12.38 -29.12 -24.28
C LYS A 112 11.93 -29.85 -25.55
N TYR A 113 10.87 -30.66 -25.45
CA TYR A 113 10.35 -31.38 -26.61
C TYR A 113 9.83 -30.47 -27.75
N HIS A 114 9.39 -29.24 -27.45
CA HIS A 114 9.02 -28.28 -28.52
C HIS A 114 10.25 -27.82 -29.33
N LEU A 115 11.43 -27.76 -28.70
CA LEU A 115 12.69 -27.45 -29.39
C LEU A 115 13.17 -28.67 -30.19
N GLU A 116 12.99 -29.88 -29.65
CA GLU A 116 13.30 -31.13 -30.35
C GLU A 116 12.46 -31.26 -31.63
N SER A 117 11.18 -30.87 -31.60
CA SER A 117 10.31 -30.81 -32.79
C SER A 117 10.75 -29.77 -33.83
N MET A 118 11.58 -28.80 -33.48
CA MET A 118 12.09 -27.78 -34.41
C MET A 118 13.36 -28.23 -35.14
N LEU A 119 14.10 -29.19 -34.59
CA LEU A 119 15.37 -29.66 -35.15
C LEU A 119 15.25 -30.24 -36.57
N PRO A 120 14.28 -31.11 -36.89
CA PRO A 120 14.11 -31.61 -38.26
C PRO A 120 13.91 -30.48 -39.28
N GLU A 121 13.07 -29.49 -38.93
CA GLU A 121 12.76 -28.36 -39.81
C GLU A 121 13.95 -27.42 -40.00
N LEU A 122 14.74 -27.23 -38.94
CA LEU A 122 16.01 -26.52 -39.03
C LEU A 122 16.98 -27.23 -39.98
N PHE A 123 17.10 -28.56 -39.89
CA PHE A 123 18.01 -29.33 -40.75
C PHE A 123 17.60 -29.33 -42.20
N ASP A 124 16.31 -29.37 -42.49
CA ASP A 124 15.80 -29.25 -43.86
C ASP A 124 16.15 -27.90 -44.49
N VAL A 125 15.92 -26.81 -43.75
CA VAL A 125 16.27 -25.46 -44.22
C VAL A 125 17.80 -25.31 -44.35
N LEU A 126 18.57 -25.86 -43.41
CA LEU A 126 20.03 -25.85 -43.48
C LEU A 126 20.55 -26.62 -44.71
N LYS A 127 19.94 -27.77 -45.02
CA LYS A 127 20.26 -28.59 -46.19
C LYS A 127 19.96 -27.86 -47.49
N GLU A 128 18.85 -27.13 -47.56
CA GLU A 128 18.53 -26.27 -48.71
C GLU A 128 19.55 -25.15 -48.89
N CYS A 129 19.97 -24.50 -47.80
CA CYS A 129 20.97 -23.43 -47.83
C CYS A 129 22.36 -23.94 -48.24
N MET A 130 22.69 -25.21 -47.93
CA MET A 130 23.99 -25.83 -48.20
C MET A 130 24.02 -26.66 -49.49
N GLY A 131 23.10 -26.43 -50.42
CA GLY A 131 23.11 -27.11 -51.73
C GLY A 131 22.77 -28.60 -51.69
N GLY A 132 21.99 -29.03 -50.69
CA GLY A 132 21.42 -30.38 -50.63
C GLY A 132 22.15 -31.38 -49.73
N THR A 133 23.25 -31.00 -49.09
CA THR A 133 24.00 -31.90 -48.18
C THR A 133 24.37 -31.23 -46.86
N VAL A 134 24.11 -31.91 -45.74
CA VAL A 134 24.55 -31.51 -44.39
C VAL A 134 25.30 -32.69 -43.79
N THR A 135 26.47 -32.43 -43.22
CA THR A 135 27.29 -33.50 -42.61
C THR A 135 26.66 -33.98 -41.30
N ARG A 136 26.93 -35.24 -40.92
CA ARG A 136 26.50 -35.78 -39.62
C ARG A 136 27.05 -34.99 -38.43
N GLU A 137 28.25 -34.42 -38.59
CA GLU A 137 28.91 -33.60 -37.58
C GLU A 137 28.20 -32.25 -37.39
N THR A 138 27.77 -31.61 -38.48
CA THR A 138 26.96 -30.38 -38.43
C THR A 138 25.62 -30.63 -37.73
N VAL A 139 24.93 -31.73 -38.07
CA VAL A 139 23.68 -32.13 -37.41
C VAL A 139 23.89 -32.34 -35.90
N TYR A 140 24.98 -33.01 -35.51
CA TYR A 140 25.32 -33.22 -34.10
C TYR A 140 25.59 -31.91 -33.35
N ALA A 141 26.35 -30.98 -33.96
CA ALA A 141 26.67 -29.69 -33.34
C ALA A 141 25.42 -28.86 -33.05
N TRP A 142 24.51 -28.74 -34.04
CA TRP A 142 23.24 -28.05 -33.89
C TRP A 142 22.30 -28.74 -32.90
N THR A 143 22.24 -30.07 -32.91
CA THR A 143 21.46 -30.84 -31.93
C THR A 143 21.95 -30.56 -30.51
N THR A 144 23.26 -30.51 -30.31
CA THR A 144 23.89 -30.21 -29.01
C THR A 144 23.54 -28.80 -28.53
N LEU A 145 23.56 -27.80 -29.42
CA LEU A 145 23.15 -26.43 -29.08
C LEU A 145 21.69 -26.36 -28.61
N TYR A 146 20.77 -27.00 -29.34
CA TYR A 146 19.35 -27.00 -28.98
C TYR A 146 19.08 -27.81 -27.71
N ASP A 147 19.81 -28.89 -27.48
CA ASP A 147 19.74 -29.67 -26.25
C ASP A 147 20.15 -28.85 -25.03
N ILE A 148 21.22 -28.05 -25.14
CA ILE A 148 21.66 -27.11 -24.10
C ILE A 148 20.57 -26.07 -23.80
N ILE A 149 20.00 -25.44 -24.83
CA ILE A 149 18.91 -24.46 -24.66
C ILE A 149 17.71 -25.14 -23.98
N GLY A 150 17.34 -26.34 -24.43
CA GLY A 150 16.25 -27.14 -23.88
C GLY A 150 16.46 -27.51 -22.41
N ASN A 151 17.66 -27.97 -22.03
CA ASN A 151 18.02 -28.27 -20.65
C ASN A 151 17.93 -27.03 -19.76
N LEU A 152 18.41 -25.88 -20.25
CA LEU A 152 18.32 -24.63 -19.51
C LEU A 152 16.88 -24.13 -19.35
N ILE A 153 16.00 -24.33 -20.34
CA ILE A 153 14.56 -24.06 -20.19
C ILE A 153 13.97 -24.93 -19.08
N VAL A 154 14.28 -26.23 -19.06
CA VAL A 154 13.80 -27.15 -18.02
C VAL A 154 14.33 -26.74 -16.65
N MET A 155 15.62 -26.42 -16.54
CA MET A 155 16.21 -25.91 -15.30
C MET A 155 15.53 -24.62 -14.82
N MET A 156 15.20 -23.70 -15.73
CA MET A 156 14.52 -22.44 -15.40
C MET A 156 13.05 -22.64 -15.00
N GLN A 157 12.38 -23.64 -15.59
CA GLN A 157 11.01 -24.01 -15.20
C GLN A 157 10.97 -24.74 -13.86
N ASN A 158 11.97 -25.58 -13.58
CA ASN A 158 12.08 -26.35 -12.34
C ASN A 158 12.63 -25.48 -11.18
N ASN A 159 13.49 -24.49 -11.47
CA ASN A 159 13.84 -23.43 -10.53
C ASN A 159 12.78 -22.34 -10.53
N SER A 160 11.60 -22.66 -9.98
CA SER A 160 10.50 -21.70 -9.79
C SER A 160 10.98 -20.41 -9.08
N TYR A 161 12.04 -20.48 -8.28
CA TYR A 161 12.60 -19.33 -7.57
C TYR A 161 13.07 -18.18 -8.46
N ALA A 162 13.73 -18.39 -9.61
CA ALA A 162 14.33 -17.28 -10.37
C ALA A 162 13.29 -16.45 -11.16
N LEU A 163 12.35 -17.13 -11.82
CA LEU A 163 11.23 -16.49 -12.52
C LEU A 163 10.25 -15.85 -11.53
N THR A 164 9.98 -16.51 -10.40
CA THR A 164 9.20 -15.91 -9.32
C THR A 164 9.93 -14.72 -8.69
N TYR A 165 11.27 -14.77 -8.53
CA TYR A 165 12.06 -13.68 -7.93
C TYR A 165 12.07 -12.42 -8.80
N LEU A 166 12.23 -12.54 -10.11
CA LEU A 166 12.18 -11.38 -11.02
C LEU A 166 10.77 -10.79 -11.14
N ALA A 167 9.74 -11.64 -11.18
CA ALA A 167 8.35 -11.19 -11.13
C ALA A 167 8.03 -10.50 -9.79
N THR A 168 8.40 -11.10 -8.66
CA THR A 168 8.19 -10.49 -7.32
C THR A 168 9.01 -9.23 -7.10
N MET A 169 10.22 -9.10 -7.67
CA MET A 169 11.02 -7.87 -7.60
C MET A 169 10.32 -6.72 -8.36
N ARG A 170 9.82 -6.98 -9.57
CA ARG A 170 9.09 -5.98 -10.37
C ARG A 170 7.76 -5.59 -9.70
N ASP A 171 7.05 -6.55 -9.13
CA ASP A 171 5.82 -6.31 -8.38
C ASP A 171 6.09 -5.55 -7.07
N SER A 172 7.23 -5.77 -6.41
CA SER A 172 7.64 -5.06 -5.19
C SER A 172 8.01 -3.59 -5.45
N ILE A 173 8.68 -3.29 -6.56
CA ILE A 173 9.02 -1.91 -6.94
C ILE A 173 7.75 -1.16 -7.36
N TYR A 174 6.87 -1.80 -8.14
CA TYR A 174 5.59 -1.20 -8.52
C TYR A 174 4.72 -0.88 -7.29
N GLY A 175 4.57 -1.84 -6.36
CA GLY A 175 3.84 -1.62 -5.11
C GLY A 175 4.43 -0.52 -4.24
N LEU A 176 5.76 -0.37 -4.23
CA LEU A 176 6.45 0.72 -3.52
C LEU A 176 6.16 2.09 -4.15
N LEU A 177 6.20 2.20 -5.48
CA LEU A 177 5.86 3.44 -6.20
C LEU A 177 4.40 3.83 -5.96
N CYS A 178 3.47 2.88 -6.01
CA CYS A 178 2.06 3.12 -5.68
C CYS A 178 1.87 3.63 -4.25
N ALA A 179 2.58 3.03 -3.27
CA ALA A 179 2.53 3.46 -1.88
C ALA A 179 3.09 4.89 -1.68
N LEU A 180 4.18 5.23 -2.39
CA LEU A 180 4.77 6.57 -2.39
C LEU A 180 3.80 7.60 -2.99
N MET A 181 3.22 7.32 -4.15
CA MET A 181 2.24 8.21 -4.79
C MET A 181 1.00 8.42 -3.92
N LEU A 182 0.50 7.36 -3.26
CA LEU A 182 -0.60 7.46 -2.30
C LEU A 182 -0.23 8.40 -1.14
N GLY A 183 1.00 8.31 -0.62
CA GLY A 183 1.50 9.20 0.43
C GLY A 183 1.58 10.66 -0.01
N ILE A 184 2.08 10.93 -1.23
CA ILE A 184 2.12 12.28 -1.79
C ILE A 184 0.71 12.85 -1.99
N GLY A 185 -0.22 12.04 -2.49
CA GLY A 185 -1.63 12.44 -2.62
C GLY A 185 -2.25 12.79 -1.27
N GLN A 186 -1.99 11.98 -0.24
CA GLN A 186 -2.39 12.25 1.13
C GLN A 186 -1.80 13.57 1.64
N MET A 187 -0.49 13.78 1.44
CA MET A 187 0.20 15.01 1.85
C MET A 187 -0.49 16.24 1.27
N CYS A 188 -0.71 16.29 -0.04
CA CYS A 188 -1.34 17.42 -0.71
C CYS A 188 -2.76 17.70 -0.19
N MET A 189 -3.55 16.65 0.03
CA MET A 189 -4.94 16.79 0.51
C MET A 189 -5.01 17.26 1.96
N PHE A 190 -4.23 16.65 2.86
CA PHE A 190 -4.24 16.97 4.28
C PHE A 190 -3.52 18.27 4.62
N THR A 191 -2.66 18.79 3.74
CA THR A 191 -1.98 20.08 3.98
C THR A 191 -2.99 21.17 4.29
N GLY A 192 -4.04 21.35 3.49
CA GLY A 192 -5.06 22.36 3.76
C GLY A 192 -5.91 22.05 4.99
N TYR A 193 -6.30 20.78 5.16
CA TYR A 193 -7.20 20.37 6.24
C TYR A 193 -6.54 20.41 7.63
N ASP A 194 -5.36 19.82 7.81
CA ASP A 194 -4.70 19.80 9.12
C ASP A 194 -4.26 21.22 9.52
N THR A 195 -3.81 22.01 8.54
CA THR A 195 -3.48 23.43 8.75
C THR A 195 -4.67 24.19 9.33
N GLN A 196 -5.85 24.10 8.71
CA GLN A 196 -7.00 24.80 9.26
C GLN A 196 -7.42 24.25 10.63
N SER A 197 -7.32 22.93 10.85
CA SER A 197 -7.73 22.30 12.10
C SER A 197 -7.00 22.82 13.33
N PHE A 198 -5.72 23.19 13.21
CA PHE A 198 -4.95 23.73 14.33
C PHE A 198 -5.39 25.14 14.77
N ILE A 199 -6.09 25.89 13.91
CA ILE A 199 -6.44 27.30 14.17
C ILE A 199 -7.95 27.59 14.10
N VAL A 200 -8.76 26.62 13.64
CA VAL A 200 -10.16 26.84 13.29
C VAL A 200 -11.00 27.36 14.46
N GLU A 201 -10.85 26.78 15.65
CA GLU A 201 -11.65 27.19 16.82
C GLU A 201 -11.33 28.63 17.27
N PRO A 202 -10.06 29.01 17.53
CA PRO A 202 -9.74 30.40 17.84
C PRO A 202 -10.15 31.41 16.75
N VAL A 203 -10.01 31.04 15.48
CA VAL A 203 -10.38 31.90 14.35
C VAL A 203 -11.89 32.11 14.30
N LEU A 204 -12.70 31.05 14.43
CA LEU A 204 -14.16 31.16 14.40
C LEU A 204 -14.71 31.84 15.65
N HIS A 205 -14.10 31.63 16.83
CA HIS A 205 -14.42 32.39 18.04
C HIS A 205 -14.18 33.89 17.82
N SER A 206 -13.05 34.28 17.23
CA SER A 206 -12.79 35.71 16.92
C SER A 206 -13.79 36.29 15.90
N VAL A 207 -14.29 35.49 14.96
CA VAL A 207 -15.35 35.91 14.04
C VAL A 207 -16.66 36.11 14.80
N HIS A 208 -17.01 35.20 15.70
CA HIS A 208 -18.19 35.34 16.58
C HIS A 208 -18.10 36.60 17.43
N ASP A 209 -16.97 36.88 18.07
CA ASP A 209 -16.77 38.08 18.90
C ASP A 209 -17.03 39.38 18.12
N ARG A 210 -16.69 39.40 16.82
CA ARG A 210 -16.92 40.54 15.92
C ARG A 210 -18.35 40.59 15.39
N GLN A 211 -18.96 39.44 15.11
CA GLN A 211 -20.28 39.30 14.49
C GLN A 211 -21.03 38.05 15.03
N PRO A 212 -21.67 38.13 16.20
CA PRO A 212 -22.23 36.96 16.89
C PRO A 212 -23.32 36.20 16.11
N GLY A 213 -24.03 36.87 15.21
CA GLY A 213 -25.08 36.25 14.37
C GLY A 213 -24.57 35.49 13.15
N LEU A 214 -23.27 35.57 12.83
CA LEU A 214 -22.70 34.96 11.62
C LEU A 214 -22.34 33.48 11.82
N ILE A 215 -21.81 33.16 13.00
CA ILE A 215 -21.36 31.82 13.39
C ILE A 215 -21.34 31.70 14.92
N ASP A 216 -21.48 30.49 15.45
CA ASP A 216 -21.46 30.21 16.89
C ASP A 216 -20.05 30.39 17.51
N ALA A 217 -19.99 30.69 18.81
CA ALA A 217 -18.73 30.90 19.54
C ALA A 217 -17.79 29.68 19.51
N HIS A 218 -18.37 28.47 19.52
CA HIS A 218 -17.62 27.21 19.49
C HIS A 218 -17.81 26.45 18.18
N ALA A 219 -17.98 27.18 17.08
CA ALA A 219 -18.26 26.59 15.78
C ALA A 219 -17.13 25.69 15.26
N GLY A 220 -15.87 25.88 15.69
CA GLY A 220 -14.79 24.98 15.32
C GLY A 220 -15.03 23.57 15.87
N TYR A 221 -15.35 23.49 17.16
CA TYR A 221 -15.70 22.22 17.82
C TYR A 221 -17.00 21.61 17.28
N TYR A 222 -18.07 22.38 17.15
CA TYR A 222 -19.34 21.86 16.62
C TYR A 222 -19.24 21.45 15.14
N GLY A 223 -18.51 22.22 14.32
CA GLY A 223 -18.26 21.87 12.93
C GLY A 223 -17.53 20.53 12.81
N GLN A 224 -16.53 20.32 13.68
CA GLN A 224 -15.81 19.06 13.74
C GLN A 224 -16.69 17.92 14.27
N ALA A 225 -17.57 18.17 15.23
CA ALA A 225 -18.54 17.18 15.70
C ALA A 225 -19.47 16.74 14.56
N VAL A 226 -20.02 17.68 13.79
CA VAL A 226 -20.87 17.40 12.61
C VAL A 226 -20.13 16.54 11.58
N CYS A 227 -18.90 16.92 11.24
CA CYS A 227 -18.04 16.13 10.35
C CYS A 227 -17.84 14.70 10.87
N MET A 228 -17.63 14.51 12.17
CA MET A 228 -17.39 13.20 12.77
C MET A 228 -18.66 12.35 12.86
N ILE A 229 -19.85 12.95 13.06
CA ILE A 229 -21.14 12.26 13.00
C ILE A 229 -21.37 11.70 11.60
N THR A 230 -21.22 12.53 10.56
CA THR A 230 -21.43 12.08 9.19
C THR A 230 -20.35 11.10 8.76
N TYR A 231 -19.10 11.24 9.21
CA TYR A 231 -18.05 10.25 9.00
C TYR A 231 -18.42 8.89 9.60
N THR A 232 -18.99 8.88 10.82
CA THR A 232 -19.46 7.66 11.48
C THR A 232 -20.54 6.95 10.67
N LEU A 233 -21.57 7.69 10.25
CA LEU A 233 -22.66 7.13 9.45
C LEU A 233 -22.19 6.68 8.07
N ALA A 234 -21.35 7.47 7.41
CA ALA A 234 -20.83 7.16 6.09
C ALA A 234 -19.91 5.94 6.07
N ASN A 235 -19.17 5.65 7.16
CA ASN A 235 -18.38 4.42 7.27
C ASN A 235 -19.24 3.15 7.14
N LEU A 236 -20.55 3.19 7.48
CA LEU A 236 -21.45 2.05 7.31
C LEU A 236 -21.73 1.74 5.82
N ALA A 237 -21.67 2.75 4.95
CA ALA A 237 -21.92 2.64 3.51
C ALA A 237 -20.62 2.68 2.66
N ALA A 238 -19.49 3.12 3.23
CA ALA A 238 -18.25 3.31 2.48
C ALA A 238 -17.72 2.04 1.78
N PRO A 239 -17.78 0.83 2.38
CA PRO A 239 -17.38 -0.39 1.67
C PRO A 239 -18.27 -0.73 0.48
N TRP A 240 -19.55 -0.35 0.50
CA TRP A 240 -20.46 -0.51 -0.63
C TRP A 240 -20.07 0.43 -1.77
N ALA A 241 -19.84 1.71 -1.47
CA ALA A 241 -19.37 2.68 -2.46
C ALA A 241 -18.01 2.25 -3.07
N LEU A 242 -17.12 1.73 -2.23
CA LEU A 242 -15.83 1.18 -2.66
C LEU A 242 -15.99 0.01 -3.64
N GLY A 243 -16.92 -0.91 -3.39
CA GLY A 243 -17.18 -2.04 -4.28
C GLY A 243 -17.72 -1.63 -5.65
N LEU A 244 -18.44 -0.50 -5.73
CA LEU A 244 -18.97 0.04 -6.98
C LEU A 244 -17.94 0.85 -7.76
N LEU A 245 -17.17 1.70 -7.08
CA LEU A 245 -16.28 2.68 -7.71
C LEU A 245 -14.84 2.16 -7.87
N GLY A 246 -14.45 1.15 -7.09
CA GLY A 246 -13.05 0.72 -6.95
C GLY A 246 -12.21 1.70 -6.12
N SER A 247 -11.00 1.28 -5.74
CA SER A 247 -10.14 2.02 -4.80
C SER A 247 -9.72 3.41 -5.30
N LYS A 248 -9.34 3.54 -6.57
CA LYS A 248 -8.87 4.81 -7.18
C LYS A 248 -9.96 5.87 -7.25
N LEU A 249 -11.14 5.55 -7.81
CA LEU A 249 -12.22 6.54 -7.94
C LEU A 249 -12.78 6.93 -6.57
N THR A 250 -12.86 5.98 -5.64
CA THR A 250 -13.28 6.27 -4.26
C THR A 250 -12.34 7.27 -3.58
N LEU A 251 -11.02 7.14 -3.80
CA LEU A 251 -10.04 8.13 -3.32
C LEU A 251 -10.27 9.52 -3.92
N VAL A 252 -10.49 9.61 -5.23
CA VAL A 252 -10.72 10.90 -5.92
C VAL A 252 -12.01 11.56 -5.44
N VAL A 253 -13.11 10.81 -5.36
CA VAL A 253 -14.40 11.31 -4.86
C VAL A 253 -14.30 11.72 -3.39
N GLY A 254 -13.61 10.94 -2.56
CA GLY A 254 -13.36 11.32 -1.16
C GLY A 254 -12.58 12.62 -1.03
N SER A 255 -11.55 12.80 -1.87
CA SER A 255 -10.66 13.97 -1.84
C SER A 255 -11.34 15.27 -2.30
N SER A 256 -12.33 15.21 -3.20
CA SER A 256 -13.01 16.42 -3.70
C SER A 256 -13.82 17.14 -2.62
N PHE A 257 -14.35 16.41 -1.64
CA PHE A 257 -15.05 16.99 -0.49
C PHE A 257 -14.12 17.82 0.41
N PHE A 258 -12.81 17.54 0.41
CA PHE A 258 -11.84 18.35 1.15
C PHE A 258 -11.74 19.77 0.61
N THR A 259 -11.67 19.89 -0.72
CA THR A 259 -11.67 21.18 -1.40
C THR A 259 -12.97 21.95 -1.15
N LEU A 260 -14.12 21.26 -1.21
CA LEU A 260 -15.43 21.89 -0.99
C LEU A 260 -15.56 22.48 0.42
N TYR A 261 -15.07 21.78 1.45
CA TYR A 261 -15.02 22.29 2.82
C TYR A 261 -14.13 23.51 2.96
N LEU A 262 -12.91 23.47 2.40
CA LEU A 262 -11.98 24.60 2.45
C LEU A 262 -12.54 25.84 1.72
N LEU A 263 -13.33 25.65 0.66
CA LEU A 263 -14.01 26.76 -0.03
C LEU A 263 -15.05 27.47 0.86
N SER A 264 -15.64 26.79 1.84
CA SER A 264 -16.63 27.40 2.74
C SER A 264 -16.05 28.53 3.59
N PHE A 265 -14.74 28.51 3.86
CA PHE A 265 -14.05 29.56 4.62
C PHE A 265 -13.85 30.86 3.83
N MET A 266 -14.08 30.87 2.51
CA MET A 266 -14.09 32.11 1.72
C MET A 266 -15.27 33.02 2.09
N PHE A 267 -16.36 32.42 2.58
CA PHE A 267 -17.57 33.13 3.03
C PHE A 267 -18.05 32.49 4.32
N VAL A 268 -17.42 32.87 5.44
CA VAL A 268 -17.75 32.35 6.76
C VAL A 268 -19.19 32.68 7.10
N HIS A 269 -20.03 31.65 7.16
CA HIS A 269 -21.44 31.72 7.56
C HIS A 269 -21.85 30.34 8.05
N PHE A 270 -22.73 30.26 9.05
CA PHE A 270 -23.08 28.99 9.69
C PHE A 270 -23.59 27.93 8.70
N VAL A 271 -24.47 28.30 7.75
CA VAL A 271 -25.04 27.34 6.77
C VAL A 271 -23.98 26.66 5.89
N PRO A 272 -23.18 27.35 5.05
CA PRO A 272 -22.20 26.70 4.19
C PRO A 272 -21.10 25.99 5.00
N PHE A 273 -20.73 26.52 6.18
CA PHE A 273 -19.75 25.89 7.05
C PHE A 273 -20.22 24.52 7.55
N TYR A 274 -21.39 24.42 8.21
CA TYR A 274 -21.89 23.15 8.73
C TYR A 274 -22.30 22.17 7.63
N LEU A 275 -22.85 22.66 6.52
CA LEU A 275 -23.19 21.82 5.36
C LEU A 275 -21.94 21.16 4.77
N THR A 276 -20.89 21.94 4.53
CA THR A 276 -19.66 21.40 3.96
C THR A 276 -18.86 20.57 4.96
N ALA A 277 -18.96 20.85 6.28
CA ALA A 277 -18.44 19.99 7.33
C ALA A 277 -19.14 18.61 7.33
N ALA A 278 -20.46 18.57 7.15
CA ALA A 278 -21.21 17.33 7.00
C ALA A 278 -20.74 16.52 5.76
N LEU A 279 -20.56 17.20 4.63
CA LEU A 279 -20.04 16.59 3.39
C LEU A 279 -18.58 16.11 3.54
N MET A 280 -17.75 16.84 4.27
CA MET A 280 -16.38 16.43 4.61
C MET A 280 -16.35 15.08 5.32
N GLY A 281 -17.28 14.82 6.25
CA GLY A 281 -17.34 13.51 6.92
C GLY A 281 -17.62 12.35 5.95
N VAL A 282 -18.43 12.57 4.91
CA VAL A 282 -18.60 11.59 3.81
C VAL A 282 -17.29 11.43 3.04
N GLY A 283 -16.60 12.54 2.75
CA GLY A 283 -15.27 12.55 2.14
C GLY A 283 -14.25 11.70 2.91
N PHE A 284 -14.21 11.85 4.24
CA PHE A 284 -13.36 11.04 5.12
C PHE A 284 -13.65 9.54 5.03
N ALA A 285 -14.93 9.15 5.01
CA ALA A 285 -15.34 7.76 4.88
C ALA A 285 -14.84 7.13 3.59
N LEU A 286 -15.07 7.81 2.47
CA LEU A 286 -14.64 7.34 1.16
C LEU A 286 -13.11 7.31 1.06
N TYR A 287 -12.45 8.40 1.47
CA TYR A 287 -11.00 8.51 1.39
C TYR A 287 -10.29 7.41 2.19
N TYR A 288 -10.59 7.24 3.48
CA TYR A 288 -9.88 6.26 4.31
C TYR A 288 -10.19 4.80 3.92
N THR A 289 -11.42 4.54 3.47
CA THR A 289 -11.82 3.22 2.99
C THR A 289 -11.12 2.88 1.67
N GLY A 290 -11.02 3.85 0.74
CA GLY A 290 -10.26 3.74 -0.50
C GLY A 290 -8.75 3.61 -0.26
N ASN A 291 -8.19 4.41 0.65
CA ASN A 291 -6.77 4.42 1.01
C ASN A 291 -6.32 3.05 1.55
N GLY A 292 -7.07 2.51 2.52
CA GLY A 292 -6.79 1.20 3.10
C GLY A 292 -6.83 0.07 2.06
N LEU A 293 -7.85 0.04 1.19
CA LEU A 293 -7.93 -0.98 0.15
C LEU A 293 -6.83 -0.82 -0.90
N TYR A 294 -6.62 0.38 -1.42
CA TYR A 294 -5.58 0.66 -2.43
C TYR A 294 -4.21 0.17 -1.95
N LEU A 295 -3.87 0.46 -0.69
CA LEU A 295 -2.62 0.03 -0.09
C LEU A 295 -2.52 -1.49 0.01
N THR A 296 -3.62 -2.18 0.36
CA THR A 296 -3.64 -3.64 0.43
C THR A 296 -3.62 -4.32 -0.95
N GLU A 297 -4.22 -3.72 -1.98
CA GLU A 297 -4.19 -4.22 -3.37
C GLU A 297 -2.77 -4.18 -3.95
N HIS A 298 -2.00 -3.16 -3.56
CA HIS A 298 -0.63 -2.94 -4.05
C HIS A 298 0.44 -3.41 -3.05
N SER A 299 0.07 -4.23 -2.05
CA SER A 299 0.99 -4.76 -1.04
C SER A 299 0.80 -6.25 -0.81
N SER A 300 1.91 -6.99 -0.72
CA SER A 300 1.93 -8.37 -0.22
C SER A 300 1.94 -8.42 1.30
N ARG A 301 1.73 -9.60 1.90
CA ARG A 301 1.85 -9.81 3.35
C ARG A 301 3.20 -9.35 3.92
N ASN A 302 4.29 -9.51 3.16
CA ASN A 302 5.64 -9.17 3.62
C ASN A 302 6.00 -7.70 3.37
N THR A 303 5.25 -6.99 2.51
CA THR A 303 5.55 -5.60 2.15
C THR A 303 4.54 -4.61 2.72
N ILE A 304 3.37 -5.05 3.20
CA ILE A 304 2.31 -4.19 3.70
C ILE A 304 2.76 -3.32 4.87
N GLU A 305 3.56 -3.85 5.80
CA GLU A 305 4.07 -3.07 6.94
C GLU A 305 4.96 -1.91 6.46
N ARG A 306 5.93 -2.23 5.58
CA ARG A 306 6.83 -1.23 4.98
C ARG A 306 6.06 -0.20 4.17
N ASN A 307 5.18 -0.64 3.27
CA ASN A 307 4.43 0.24 2.38
C ASN A 307 3.47 1.14 3.17
N SER A 308 2.82 0.62 4.22
CA SER A 308 1.95 1.41 5.11
C SER A 308 2.73 2.47 5.88
N ALA A 309 3.89 2.09 6.44
CA ALA A 309 4.75 3.03 7.15
C ALA A 309 5.25 4.14 6.22
N LEU A 310 5.63 3.81 4.97
CA LEU A 310 6.04 4.79 3.98
C LEU A 310 4.92 5.77 3.62
N THR A 311 3.73 5.26 3.29
CA THR A 311 2.57 6.11 2.95
C THR A 311 2.23 7.06 4.09
N TRP A 312 2.24 6.58 5.34
CA TRP A 312 1.97 7.41 6.52
C TRP A 312 3.06 8.46 6.74
N ALA A 313 4.34 8.06 6.67
CA ALA A 313 5.47 8.97 6.86
C ALA A 313 5.53 10.08 5.81
N VAL A 314 5.20 9.77 4.55
CA VAL A 314 5.11 10.78 3.49
C VAL A 314 3.82 11.59 3.62
N GLY A 315 2.70 10.99 4.01
CA GLY A 315 1.44 11.70 4.19
C GLY A 315 1.50 12.77 5.29
N THR A 316 2.14 12.44 6.42
CA THR A 316 2.25 13.31 7.62
C THR A 316 3.14 14.53 7.43
N THR A 317 3.95 14.58 6.36
CA THR A 317 4.67 15.82 6.00
C THR A 317 3.72 16.96 5.62
N CYS A 318 2.42 16.69 5.45
CA CYS A 318 1.37 17.71 5.32
C CYS A 318 1.43 18.77 6.44
N MET A 319 1.77 18.37 7.67
CA MET A 319 1.83 19.29 8.82
C MET A 319 3.06 20.18 8.73
N ILE A 320 4.20 19.66 8.27
CA ILE A 320 5.40 20.47 8.04
C ILE A 320 5.11 21.52 6.94
N VAL A 321 4.57 21.07 5.81
CA VAL A 321 4.22 21.97 4.70
C VAL A 321 3.15 22.98 5.14
N GLY A 322 2.13 22.52 5.87
CA GLY A 322 1.05 23.32 6.41
C GLY A 322 1.51 24.42 7.36
N GLY A 323 2.38 24.07 8.33
CA GLY A 323 2.98 25.04 9.22
C GLY A 323 3.89 26.05 8.50
N VAL A 324 4.63 25.63 7.46
CA VAL A 324 5.38 26.56 6.60
C VAL A 324 4.43 27.53 5.88
N VAL A 325 3.30 27.04 5.35
CA VAL A 325 2.27 27.89 4.75
C VAL A 325 1.72 28.89 5.77
N MET A 326 1.45 28.48 7.01
CA MET A 326 1.01 29.39 8.07
C MET A 326 2.00 30.52 8.35
N LEU A 327 3.31 30.23 8.35
CA LEU A 327 4.34 31.27 8.57
C LEU A 327 4.26 32.40 7.53
N PHE A 328 3.87 32.08 6.28
CA PHE A 328 3.73 33.08 5.22
C PHE A 328 2.35 33.76 5.19
N THR A 329 1.30 33.11 5.71
CA THR A 329 -0.08 33.64 5.65
C THR A 329 -0.48 34.43 6.89
N ILE A 330 0.02 34.06 8.07
CA ILE A 330 -0.26 34.79 9.30
C ILE A 330 0.54 36.10 9.29
N LYS A 331 -0.16 37.23 9.24
CA LYS A 331 0.45 38.57 9.36
C LYS A 331 0.35 39.04 10.82
N PRO A 332 1.42 39.65 11.37
CA PRO A 332 1.32 40.30 12.67
C PRO A 332 0.35 41.48 12.56
N PRO A 333 -0.44 41.78 13.61
CA PRO A 333 -1.37 42.89 13.56
C PRO A 333 -0.60 44.22 13.42
N THR A 334 -0.77 44.89 12.28
CA THR A 334 -0.47 46.31 12.09
C THR A 334 -1.72 47.13 12.44
N GLU A 335 -1.55 48.27 13.12
CA GLU A 335 -2.61 49.17 13.62
C GLU A 335 -3.65 49.64 12.56
N THR A 336 -3.44 49.35 11.28
CA THR A 336 -4.24 49.88 10.15
C THR A 336 -4.99 48.85 9.30
N ASP A 337 -4.92 47.54 9.56
CA ASP A 337 -5.41 46.54 8.59
C ASP A 337 -6.73 45.84 8.96
N VAL A 338 -7.82 46.62 9.00
CA VAL A 338 -9.21 46.10 8.98
C VAL A 338 -9.77 46.00 7.54
N ARG A 339 -8.98 46.30 6.49
CA ARG A 339 -9.51 46.37 5.10
C ARG A 339 -8.78 45.61 4.00
N CYS A 340 -7.68 44.90 4.25
CA CYS A 340 -6.89 44.27 3.18
C CYS A 340 -6.57 42.79 3.40
N ILE A 341 -7.59 41.92 3.44
CA ILE A 341 -7.40 40.47 3.19
C ILE A 341 -8.44 40.02 2.16
N ARG A 342 -8.24 40.43 0.90
CA ARG A 342 -8.93 39.91 -0.27
C ARG A 342 -7.94 39.79 -1.41
N ARG A 343 -7.01 38.82 -1.33
CA ARG A 343 -6.32 38.21 -2.48
C ARG A 343 -5.25 37.22 -2.00
N GLY A 344 -5.41 35.97 -2.41
CA GLY A 344 -4.32 35.01 -2.50
C GLY A 344 -4.69 33.63 -1.96
N LEU A 345 -5.12 32.72 -2.85
CA LEU A 345 -4.47 31.42 -2.96
C LEU A 345 -4.78 30.77 -4.32
N VAL A 346 -3.73 30.23 -4.93
CA VAL A 346 -3.64 29.72 -6.30
C VAL A 346 -4.12 28.27 -6.36
N HIS A 347 -4.83 27.94 -7.44
CA HIS A 347 -5.22 26.58 -7.82
C HIS A 347 -4.00 25.67 -8.06
N VAL A 348 -4.03 24.46 -7.52
CA VAL A 348 -3.27 23.32 -8.03
C VAL A 348 -4.27 22.27 -8.51
N GLN A 349 -4.46 22.18 -9.82
CA GLN A 349 -5.19 21.10 -10.46
C GLN A 349 -4.13 20.17 -11.08
N LEU A 350 -3.98 18.96 -10.54
CA LEU A 350 -3.16 17.93 -11.16
C LEU A 350 -4.00 17.21 -12.22
N ASP A 351 -3.57 17.31 -13.48
CA ASP A 351 -4.18 16.62 -14.62
C ASP A 351 -3.73 15.15 -14.63
N LEU A 352 -4.64 14.23 -14.30
CA LEU A 352 -4.38 12.78 -14.29
C LEU A 352 -5.06 12.15 -15.52
N ARG A 353 -4.29 11.88 -16.58
CA ARG A 353 -4.77 11.08 -17.71
C ARG A 353 -4.89 9.60 -17.30
N PHE A 354 -6.08 9.06 -17.52
CA PHE A 354 -6.49 7.72 -17.09
C PHE A 354 -6.06 6.63 -18.08
N HIS A 355 -5.46 5.56 -17.56
CA HIS A 355 -5.56 4.22 -18.15
C HIS A 355 -6.06 3.27 -17.06
N SER A 356 -7.32 2.88 -17.18
CA SER A 356 -7.97 1.90 -16.31
C SER A 356 -7.63 0.50 -16.82
N HIS A 357 -6.82 -0.24 -16.09
CA HIS A 357 -6.83 -1.69 -16.22
C HIS A 357 -7.73 -2.24 -15.09
N SER A 358 -9.00 -2.40 -15.42
CA SER A 358 -10.00 -3.06 -14.58
C SER A 358 -9.72 -4.56 -14.64
N ALA A 359 -8.90 -5.08 -13.74
CA ALA A 359 -8.95 -6.51 -13.46
C ALA A 359 -10.27 -6.74 -12.71
N GLY A 360 -11.27 -7.29 -13.41
CA GLY A 360 -12.56 -7.62 -12.82
C GLY A 360 -12.37 -8.56 -11.64
N ILE A 361 -12.55 -8.04 -10.44
CA ILE A 361 -12.77 -8.85 -9.24
C ILE A 361 -14.28 -8.94 -9.10
N GLU A 362 -14.85 -10.07 -9.48
CA GLU A 362 -16.21 -10.42 -9.08
C GLU A 362 -16.29 -10.43 -7.55
N PHE A 363 -17.22 -9.66 -6.98
CA PHE A 363 -17.50 -9.65 -5.55
C PHE A 363 -18.66 -10.60 -5.22
N PRO A 364 -18.39 -11.79 -4.65
CA PRO A 364 -19.43 -12.56 -3.99
C PRO A 364 -19.59 -12.02 -2.56
N GLY A 365 -20.54 -11.12 -2.34
CA GLY A 365 -21.02 -10.84 -0.98
C GLY A 365 -21.51 -9.42 -0.74
N GLY A 366 -22.81 -9.22 -0.97
CA GLY A 366 -23.54 -8.09 -0.40
C GLY A 366 -23.33 -7.99 1.12
N MET A 367 -23.22 -6.74 1.59
CA MET A 367 -23.38 -6.23 2.95
C MET A 367 -23.22 -7.25 4.10
N LYS A 368 -21.97 -7.57 4.47
CA LYS A 368 -21.63 -8.25 5.74
C LYS A 368 -21.16 -7.30 6.86
N ILE A 369 -21.23 -5.98 6.65
CA ILE A 369 -20.69 -5.00 7.60
C ILE A 369 -21.38 -5.04 8.97
N GLY A 370 -22.69 -5.29 9.01
CA GLY A 370 -23.44 -5.41 10.26
C GLY A 370 -22.93 -6.55 11.15
N ARG A 371 -22.59 -7.70 10.55
CA ARG A 371 -21.99 -8.85 11.29
C ARG A 371 -20.55 -8.55 11.73
N ALA A 372 -19.78 -7.85 10.91
CA ALA A 372 -18.40 -7.48 11.26
C ALA A 372 -18.35 -6.41 12.36
N LEU A 373 -19.32 -5.49 12.42
CA LEU A 373 -19.42 -4.44 13.43
C LEU A 373 -19.63 -5.04 14.84
N VAL A 374 -20.36 -6.14 14.93
CA VAL A 374 -20.59 -6.88 16.18
C VAL A 374 -19.64 -8.06 16.38
N ASP A 375 -18.61 -8.22 15.54
CA ASP A 375 -17.62 -9.29 15.72
C ASP A 375 -16.86 -9.06 17.04
N HIS A 376 -16.76 -10.12 17.85
CA HIS A 376 -16.11 -10.08 19.16
C HIS A 376 -14.66 -9.58 19.11
N ARG A 377 -13.96 -9.75 17.99
CA ARG A 377 -12.60 -9.21 17.79
C ARG A 377 -12.63 -7.69 17.65
N MET A 378 -13.59 -7.15 16.91
CA MET A 378 -13.75 -5.71 16.69
C MET A 378 -14.19 -5.00 17.97
N ILE A 379 -15.14 -5.58 18.71
CA ILE A 379 -15.58 -5.04 20.01
C ILE A 379 -14.41 -4.96 21.00
N LYS A 380 -13.54 -5.99 21.04
CA LYS A 380 -12.34 -5.96 21.90
C LYS A 380 -11.30 -4.94 21.46
N MET A 381 -11.26 -4.58 20.18
CA MET A 381 -10.38 -3.52 19.67
C MET A 381 -11.00 -2.12 19.80
N ALA A 382 -12.31 -2.00 20.06
CA ALA A 382 -12.98 -0.71 20.12
C ALA A 382 -12.32 0.29 21.09
N PRO A 383 -11.90 -0.09 22.32
CA PRO A 383 -11.22 0.87 23.21
C PRO A 383 -9.90 1.40 22.67
N VAL A 384 -9.18 0.63 21.83
CA VAL A 384 -7.98 1.12 21.13
C VAL A 384 -8.35 2.19 20.11
N PHE A 385 -9.43 1.97 19.35
CA PHE A 385 -9.92 2.93 18.38
C PHE A 385 -10.43 4.21 19.05
N CYS A 386 -11.14 4.06 20.17
CA CYS A 386 -11.53 5.18 21.03
C CYS A 386 -10.30 5.95 21.52
N PHE A 387 -9.26 5.25 22.01
CA PHE A 387 -8.03 5.88 22.47
C PHE A 387 -7.30 6.65 21.37
N VAL A 388 -7.18 6.08 20.17
CA VAL A 388 -6.64 6.79 19.00
C VAL A 388 -7.48 8.05 18.73
N SER A 389 -8.80 7.96 18.75
CA SER A 389 -9.64 9.14 18.52
C SER A 389 -9.51 10.20 19.60
N THR A 390 -9.53 9.85 20.89
CA THR A 390 -9.42 10.81 21.99
C THR A 390 -8.08 11.54 21.93
N THR A 391 -7.00 10.81 21.65
CA THR A 391 -5.66 11.40 21.48
C THR A 391 -5.61 12.32 20.25
N THR A 392 -6.05 11.85 19.08
CA THR A 392 -6.11 12.66 17.85
C THR A 392 -6.92 13.95 18.01
N CYS A 393 -8.10 13.89 18.63
CA CYS A 393 -8.90 15.08 18.91
C CYS A 393 -8.16 16.09 19.78
N PHE A 394 -7.42 15.62 20.79
CA PHE A 394 -6.72 16.50 21.71
C PHE A 394 -5.55 17.22 21.04
N TRP A 395 -4.65 16.50 20.36
CA TRP A 395 -3.46 17.13 19.78
C TRP A 395 -3.72 17.90 18.47
N ILE A 396 -4.78 17.57 17.72
CA ILE A 396 -5.15 18.33 16.50
C ILE A 396 -5.99 19.56 16.81
N TYR A 397 -6.96 19.47 17.75
CA TYR A 397 -7.94 20.55 17.95
C TYR A 397 -7.78 21.22 19.30
N VAL A 398 -7.82 20.44 20.39
CA VAL A 398 -7.95 20.99 21.74
C VAL A 398 -6.68 21.72 22.18
N TYR A 399 -5.52 21.06 22.13
CA TYR A 399 -4.26 21.66 22.57
C TYR A 399 -3.85 22.87 21.73
N PRO A 400 -3.97 22.86 20.38
CA PRO A 400 -3.73 24.04 19.56
C PRO A 400 -4.62 25.24 19.91
N THR A 401 -5.90 25.03 20.25
CA THR A 401 -6.76 26.10 20.78
C THR A 401 -6.16 26.75 22.02
N THR A 402 -5.57 25.96 22.93
CA THR A 402 -4.93 26.50 24.14
C THR A 402 -3.72 27.38 23.83
N LEU A 403 -3.04 27.19 22.69
CA LEU A 403 -1.90 28.03 22.29
C LEU A 403 -2.34 29.46 21.98
N ALA A 404 -3.55 29.63 21.42
CA ALA A 404 -4.12 30.94 21.11
C ALA A 404 -4.87 31.55 22.30
N PHE A 405 -5.55 30.72 23.09
CA PHE A 405 -6.40 31.18 24.20
C PHE A 405 -5.67 31.37 25.53
N THR A 406 -4.43 30.88 25.68
CA THR A 406 -3.61 31.19 26.86
C THR A 406 -3.03 32.59 26.71
N ALA A 407 -3.39 33.52 27.59
CA ALA A 407 -2.96 34.92 27.52
C ALA A 407 -1.43 35.09 27.37
N LYS A 408 -0.64 34.38 28.17
CA LYS A 408 0.82 34.36 28.08
C LYS A 408 1.39 33.87 26.73
N LEU A 409 0.65 33.04 25.99
CA LEU A 409 1.07 32.52 24.68
C LEU A 409 0.50 33.32 23.50
N SER A 410 -0.58 34.07 23.72
CA SER A 410 -1.31 34.80 22.67
C SER A 410 -0.45 35.82 21.90
N GLY A 411 0.64 36.32 22.50
CA GLY A 411 1.61 37.18 21.84
C GLY A 411 2.47 36.48 20.79
N TYR A 412 2.60 35.15 20.85
CA TYR A 412 3.34 34.35 19.87
C TYR A 412 2.43 33.99 18.68
N VAL A 413 2.16 34.98 17.83
CA VAL A 413 1.27 34.86 16.66
C VAL A 413 1.61 33.66 15.74
N TYR A 414 2.89 33.29 15.64
CA TYR A 414 3.36 32.18 14.81
C TYR A 414 3.44 30.82 15.54
N LEU A 415 3.09 30.75 16.83
CA LEU A 415 3.22 29.52 17.61
C LEU A 415 2.45 28.32 17.03
N PRO A 416 1.19 28.47 16.54
CA PRO A 416 0.49 27.36 15.87
C PRO A 416 1.23 26.81 14.64
N ALA A 417 1.93 27.68 13.91
CA ALA A 417 2.73 27.30 12.74
C ALA A 417 3.95 26.46 13.14
N TYR A 418 4.70 26.92 14.16
CA TYR A 418 5.83 26.17 14.70
C TYR A 418 5.39 24.84 15.35
N TYR A 419 4.26 24.86 16.07
CA TYR A 419 3.65 23.65 16.64
C TYR A 419 3.39 22.62 15.54
N SER A 420 2.76 23.04 14.43
CA SER A 420 2.47 22.17 13.28
C SER A 420 3.73 21.55 12.68
N ILE A 421 4.79 22.35 12.47
CA ILE A 421 6.07 21.87 11.93
C ILE A 421 6.73 20.86 12.85
N VAL A 422 6.84 21.18 14.15
CA VAL A 422 7.53 20.33 15.12
C VAL A 422 6.77 19.03 15.37
N LEU A 423 5.43 19.08 15.40
CA LEU A 423 4.60 17.89 15.49
C LEU A 423 4.80 16.96 14.28
N GLY A 424 4.73 17.50 13.06
CA GLY A 424 4.97 16.73 11.83
C GLY A 424 6.39 16.16 11.76
N PHE A 425 7.39 16.88 12.26
CA PHE A 425 8.75 16.37 12.38
C PHE A 425 8.85 15.20 13.37
N GLY A 426 8.18 15.28 14.53
CA GLY A 426 8.10 14.19 15.49
C GLY A 426 7.47 12.93 14.91
N ASP A 427 6.37 13.07 14.19
CA ASP A 427 5.67 11.97 13.53
C ASP A 427 6.59 11.29 12.49
N MET A 428 7.20 12.08 11.60
CA MET A 428 8.15 11.59 10.59
C MET A 428 9.37 10.88 11.23
N LEU A 429 9.96 11.47 12.28
CA LEU A 429 11.11 10.92 13.00
C LEU A 429 10.78 9.55 13.61
N MET A 430 9.65 9.43 14.31
CA MET A 430 9.24 8.15 14.89
C MET A 430 8.94 7.10 13.81
N GLY A 431 8.37 7.49 12.67
CA GLY A 431 8.16 6.60 11.54
C GLY A 431 9.46 5.92 11.07
N PHE A 432 10.55 6.69 10.96
CA PHE A 432 11.87 6.13 10.63
C PHE A 432 12.43 5.21 11.72
N VAL A 433 12.24 5.58 13.00
CA VAL A 433 12.65 4.75 14.14
C VAL A 433 11.91 3.41 14.14
N ILE A 434 10.59 3.41 13.97
CA ILE A 434 9.79 2.18 13.90
C ILE A 434 10.21 1.33 12.70
N MET A 435 10.47 1.93 11.54
CA MET A 435 10.94 1.19 10.36
C MET A 435 12.31 0.53 10.62
N ALA A 436 13.24 1.22 11.29
CA ALA A 436 14.55 0.66 11.63
C ALA A 436 14.46 -0.46 12.67
N LEU A 437 13.65 -0.26 13.73
CA LEU A 437 13.51 -1.22 14.81
C LEU A 437 12.68 -2.44 14.43
N SER A 438 11.68 -2.29 13.55
CA SER A 438 10.86 -3.42 13.07
C SER A 438 11.67 -4.43 12.24
N LYS A 439 12.79 -4.02 11.64
CA LYS A 439 13.73 -4.94 10.98
C LYS A 439 14.53 -5.80 11.97
N ARG A 440 14.75 -5.29 13.19
CA ARG A 440 15.62 -5.92 14.20
C ARG A 440 14.81 -6.66 15.28
N ILE A 441 13.62 -6.18 15.59
CA ILE A 441 12.79 -6.68 16.68
C ILE A 441 11.46 -7.20 16.10
N PRO A 442 11.17 -8.49 16.22
CA PRO A 442 9.95 -9.07 15.67
C PRO A 442 8.71 -8.48 16.36
N ASN A 443 7.73 -8.05 15.55
CA ASN A 443 6.48 -7.44 16.02
C ASN A 443 6.66 -6.13 16.80
N PHE A 444 7.73 -5.38 16.56
CA PHE A 444 7.97 -4.09 17.20
C PHE A 444 6.82 -3.11 16.94
N ALA A 445 6.34 -3.05 15.71
CA ALA A 445 5.20 -2.24 15.26
C ALA A 445 3.83 -2.68 15.84
N GLN A 446 3.78 -3.54 16.85
CA GLN A 446 2.56 -3.94 17.54
C GLN A 446 2.57 -3.47 19.01
N MET A 447 2.75 -4.38 19.98
CA MET A 447 2.74 -4.06 21.41
C MET A 447 3.85 -3.09 21.83
N PRO A 448 5.13 -3.30 21.44
CA PRO A 448 6.21 -2.41 21.88
C PRO A 448 5.99 -0.97 21.45
N SER A 449 5.66 -0.75 20.17
CA SER A 449 5.34 0.58 19.63
C SER A 449 4.16 1.22 20.36
N LEU A 450 3.07 0.49 20.62
CA LEU A 450 1.93 1.04 21.34
C LEU A 450 2.27 1.47 22.78
N ILE A 451 3.10 0.71 23.49
CA ILE A 451 3.55 1.06 24.85
C ILE A 451 4.39 2.34 24.80
N VAL A 452 5.35 2.43 23.88
CA VAL A 452 6.17 3.63 23.70
C VAL A 452 5.28 4.84 23.39
N GLY A 453 4.34 4.70 22.46
CA GLY A 453 3.40 5.76 22.13
C GLY A 453 2.54 6.19 23.30
N ALA A 454 1.98 5.24 24.06
CA ALA A 454 1.17 5.56 25.24
C ALA A 454 1.97 6.29 26.33
N VAL A 455 3.22 5.88 26.58
CA VAL A 455 4.10 6.56 27.55
C VAL A 455 4.43 7.98 27.07
N LEU A 456 4.86 8.15 25.83
CA LEU A 456 5.16 9.47 25.25
C LEU A 456 3.94 10.39 25.31
N TYR A 457 2.76 9.87 24.98
CA TYR A 457 1.52 10.63 25.04
C TYR A 457 1.17 11.04 26.48
N MET A 458 1.34 10.14 27.45
CA MET A 458 1.09 10.46 28.85
C MET A 458 2.07 11.52 29.38
N VAL A 459 3.34 11.47 28.98
CA VAL A 459 4.31 12.52 29.33
C VAL A 459 3.89 13.86 28.73
N ALA A 460 3.52 13.90 27.44
CA ALA A 460 3.02 15.11 26.79
C ALA A 460 1.76 15.67 27.49
N MET A 461 0.84 14.79 27.88
CA MET A 461 -0.39 15.16 28.59
C MET A 461 -0.13 15.66 30.01
N VAL A 462 0.85 15.10 30.74
CA VAL A 462 1.26 15.64 32.04
C VAL A 462 1.85 17.03 31.87
N LEU A 463 2.72 17.24 30.87
CA LEU A 463 3.27 18.57 30.58
C LEU A 463 2.15 19.57 30.25
N ALA A 464 1.23 19.23 29.35
CA ALA A 464 0.08 20.07 29.02
C ALA A 464 -0.80 20.35 30.25
N LEU A 465 -1.03 19.36 31.12
CA LEU A 465 -1.82 19.53 32.34
C LEU A 465 -1.19 20.54 33.30
N VAL A 466 0.14 20.48 33.48
CA VAL A 466 0.84 21.33 34.46
C VAL A 466 1.17 22.71 33.92
N SER A 467 1.15 22.90 32.59
CA SER A 467 1.57 24.12 31.91
C SER A 467 0.47 24.92 31.22
N THR A 468 -0.77 24.44 31.19
CA THR A 468 -1.88 25.10 30.48
C THR A 468 -3.00 25.46 31.47
N PRO A 469 -3.54 26.69 31.44
CA PRO A 469 -4.70 27.04 32.27
C PRO A 469 -5.89 26.13 31.95
N ALA A 470 -6.63 25.72 32.97
CA ALA A 470 -7.57 24.61 32.87
C ALA A 470 -8.63 24.80 31.76
N TRP A 471 -9.09 26.03 31.54
CA TRP A 471 -10.17 26.37 30.61
C TRP A 471 -9.70 27.05 29.31
N SER A 472 -8.39 27.16 29.07
CA SER A 472 -7.87 27.64 27.77
C SER A 472 -8.25 26.75 26.58
N THR A 473 -8.90 25.60 26.83
CA THR A 473 -9.44 24.70 25.82
C THR A 473 -10.65 25.26 25.08
N ASN A 474 -11.38 26.22 25.64
CA ASN A 474 -12.63 26.70 25.03
C ASN A 474 -12.78 28.22 25.06
N THR A 475 -12.06 28.92 25.92
CA THR A 475 -12.20 30.37 26.08
C THR A 475 -10.83 31.02 26.30
N PRO A 476 -10.63 32.26 25.84
CA PRO A 476 -9.47 33.05 26.22
C PRO A 476 -9.34 33.15 27.74
N ASN A 477 -8.17 32.80 28.28
CA ASN A 477 -7.95 32.61 29.70
C ASN A 477 -6.54 33.10 30.14
N ASP A 478 -6.49 33.81 31.27
CA ASP A 478 -5.28 34.32 31.95
C ASP A 478 -5.13 33.76 33.39
N ASP A 479 -5.87 32.70 33.73
CA ASP A 479 -5.76 32.00 35.00
C ASP A 479 -4.35 31.43 35.20
N PRO A 480 -3.89 31.32 36.46
CA PRO A 480 -2.61 30.70 36.75
C PRO A 480 -2.56 29.24 36.31
N THR A 481 -1.37 28.80 35.89
CA THR A 481 -1.11 27.39 35.62
C THR A 481 -0.84 26.62 36.91
N MET A 482 -0.90 25.29 36.83
CA MET A 482 -0.73 24.44 38.01
C MET A 482 0.69 24.54 38.57
N TRP A 483 1.73 24.26 37.77
CA TRP A 483 3.12 24.23 38.24
C TRP A 483 4.13 24.87 37.27
N LEU A 484 3.93 24.74 35.96
CA LEU A 484 4.86 25.26 34.96
C LEU A 484 4.23 26.45 34.24
N GLU A 485 5.01 27.49 34.00
CA GLU A 485 4.54 28.58 33.15
C GLU A 485 4.54 28.15 31.68
N PRO A 486 3.52 28.54 30.90
CA PRO A 486 3.48 28.25 29.49
C PRO A 486 4.57 29.07 28.78
N SER A 487 5.37 28.41 27.95
CA SER A 487 6.43 29.03 27.14
C SER A 487 6.42 28.48 25.72
N PHE A 488 7.03 29.22 24.81
CA PHE A 488 7.16 28.84 23.41
C PHE A 488 7.86 27.48 23.28
N GLU A 489 8.98 27.29 23.98
CA GLU A 489 9.80 26.07 23.93
C GLU A 489 9.05 24.86 24.50
N LEU A 490 8.30 25.05 25.59
CA LEU A 490 7.52 23.98 26.21
C LEU A 490 6.38 23.51 25.29
N ALA A 491 5.70 24.44 24.61
CA ALA A 491 4.68 24.09 23.63
C ALA A 491 5.24 23.28 22.45
N LEU A 492 6.45 23.60 21.98
CA LEU A 492 7.13 22.83 20.93
C LEU A 492 7.60 21.45 21.42
N LEU A 493 8.07 21.34 22.67
CA LEU A 493 8.40 20.04 23.25
C LEU A 493 7.15 19.14 23.33
N ILE A 494 6.02 19.69 23.76
CA ILE A 494 4.74 18.97 23.81
C ILE A 494 4.32 18.54 22.38
N ALA A 495 4.46 19.42 21.39
CA ALA A 495 4.20 19.11 19.98
C ALA A 495 5.03 17.93 19.47
N LEU A 496 6.33 17.93 19.76
CA LEU A 496 7.26 16.86 19.37
C LEU A 496 6.83 15.53 19.99
N LEU A 497 6.50 15.52 21.28
CA LEU A 497 6.06 14.32 21.99
C LEU A 497 4.73 13.79 21.46
N PHE A 498 3.78 14.66 21.12
CA PHE A 498 2.52 14.25 20.47
C PHE A 498 2.76 13.62 19.10
N GLY A 499 3.61 14.22 18.26
CA GLY A 499 3.96 13.65 16.95
C GLY A 499 4.61 12.26 17.07
N LEU A 500 5.60 12.11 17.95
CA LEU A 500 6.24 10.82 18.22
C LEU A 500 5.22 9.77 18.72
N ALA A 501 4.32 10.17 19.63
CA ALA A 501 3.31 9.29 20.19
C ALA A 501 2.26 8.86 19.17
N ASP A 502 1.77 9.80 18.35
CA ASP A 502 0.75 9.57 17.34
C ASP A 502 1.22 8.51 16.33
N ASN A 503 2.44 8.63 15.82
CA ASN A 503 3.01 7.64 14.89
C ASN A 503 3.02 6.23 15.50
N CYS A 504 3.49 6.12 16.75
CA CYS A 504 3.54 4.86 17.49
C CYS A 504 2.17 4.20 17.63
N ILE A 505 1.15 4.98 18.00
CA ILE A 505 -0.23 4.52 18.23
C ILE A 505 -0.88 4.15 16.89
N ASN A 506 -0.79 5.00 15.87
CA ASN A 506 -1.38 4.79 14.55
C ASN A 506 -0.76 3.59 13.83
N THR A 507 0.57 3.45 13.87
CA THR A 507 1.26 2.29 13.26
C THR A 507 0.79 0.98 13.90
N SER A 508 0.75 0.94 15.24
CA SER A 508 0.29 -0.25 15.98
C SER A 508 -1.13 -0.64 15.63
N ARG A 509 -2.04 0.35 15.60
CA ARG A 509 -3.44 0.13 15.20
C ARG A 509 -3.53 -0.44 13.78
N THR A 510 -2.86 0.18 12.80
CA THR A 510 -2.90 -0.24 11.39
C THR A 510 -2.43 -1.69 11.22
N VAL A 511 -1.31 -2.05 11.84
CA VAL A 511 -0.77 -3.41 11.78
C VAL A 511 -1.75 -4.41 12.40
N LEU A 512 -2.30 -4.13 13.59
CA LEU A 512 -3.21 -5.08 14.24
C LEU A 512 -4.53 -5.25 13.46
N CYS A 513 -5.07 -4.18 12.87
CA CYS A 513 -6.25 -4.25 11.99
C CYS A 513 -6.00 -5.15 10.77
N ALA A 514 -4.81 -5.04 10.15
CA ALA A 514 -4.45 -5.87 9.01
C ALA A 514 -4.34 -7.36 9.37
N LEU A 515 -3.95 -7.68 10.60
CA LEU A 515 -3.72 -9.05 11.07
C LEU A 515 -4.95 -9.70 11.72
N CYS A 516 -5.91 -8.94 12.26
CA CYS A 516 -6.99 -9.52 13.05
C CYS A 516 -8.06 -10.25 12.20
N MET A 517 -8.31 -9.78 10.97
CA MET A 517 -9.23 -10.39 10.00
C MET A 517 -8.67 -10.26 8.57
N PRO A 518 -7.72 -11.12 8.19
CA PRO A 518 -7.02 -10.99 6.90
C PRO A 518 -7.94 -11.12 5.67
N ASP A 519 -9.09 -11.78 5.80
CA ASP A 519 -10.08 -11.98 4.72
C ASP A 519 -11.09 -10.82 4.58
N GLN A 520 -11.13 -9.90 5.55
CA GLN A 520 -12.12 -8.81 5.62
C GLN A 520 -11.46 -7.45 5.92
N ARG A 521 -10.25 -7.22 5.39
CA ARG A 521 -9.42 -6.04 5.70
C ARG A 521 -10.16 -4.72 5.51
N ALA A 522 -10.85 -4.54 4.37
CA ALA A 522 -11.60 -3.32 4.08
C ALA A 522 -12.71 -3.05 5.12
N GLN A 523 -13.40 -4.09 5.58
CA GLN A 523 -14.44 -3.99 6.60
C GLN A 523 -13.86 -3.64 7.96
N VAL A 524 -12.73 -4.25 8.34
CA VAL A 524 -12.02 -3.91 9.58
C VAL A 524 -11.56 -2.46 9.59
N PHE A 525 -10.99 -1.96 8.49
CA PHE A 525 -10.57 -0.57 8.39
C PHE A 525 -11.75 0.38 8.55
N SER A 526 -12.85 0.15 7.81
CA SER A 526 -14.09 0.94 7.93
C SER A 526 -14.67 0.92 9.36
N ILE A 527 -14.76 -0.25 10.01
CA ILE A 527 -15.27 -0.36 11.39
C ILE A 527 -14.33 0.31 12.39
N SER A 528 -13.01 0.20 12.20
CA SER A 528 -12.05 0.91 13.06
C SER A 528 -12.25 2.42 13.01
N LYS A 529 -12.60 2.95 11.82
CA LYS A 529 -12.90 4.35 11.60
C LYS A 529 -14.27 4.74 12.15
N PHE A 530 -15.27 3.86 12.08
CA PHE A 530 -16.56 4.05 12.73
C PHE A 530 -16.43 4.30 14.24
N TYR A 531 -15.68 3.45 14.97
CA TYR A 531 -15.49 3.65 16.41
C TYR A 531 -14.67 4.91 16.73
N GLN A 532 -13.66 5.22 15.90
CA GLN A 532 -12.88 6.46 16.02
C GLN A 532 -13.78 7.69 15.85
N SER A 533 -14.51 7.78 14.74
CA SER A 533 -15.34 8.94 14.42
C SER A 533 -16.51 9.08 15.40
N LEU A 534 -17.08 7.98 15.90
CA LEU A 534 -18.12 8.02 16.92
C LEU A 534 -17.60 8.66 18.21
N THR A 535 -16.42 8.22 18.67
CA THR A 535 -15.78 8.79 19.85
C THR A 535 -15.44 10.26 19.64
N ALA A 536 -14.88 10.61 18.48
CA ALA A 536 -14.53 11.97 18.12
C ALA A 536 -15.78 12.88 18.09
N SER A 537 -16.89 12.40 17.54
CA SER A 537 -18.12 13.19 17.46
C SER A 537 -18.66 13.57 18.85
N ILE A 538 -18.71 12.61 19.77
CA ILE A 538 -19.12 12.86 21.15
C ILE A 538 -18.15 13.84 21.80
N LEU A 539 -16.83 13.58 21.69
CA LEU A 539 -15.81 14.37 22.33
C LEU A 539 -15.76 15.82 21.84
N MET A 540 -15.90 16.05 20.53
CA MET A 540 -15.92 17.39 19.95
C MET A 540 -17.23 18.12 20.24
N PHE A 541 -18.36 17.40 20.34
CA PHE A 541 -19.62 18.02 20.75
C PHE A 541 -19.56 18.51 22.20
N VAL A 542 -18.93 17.76 23.10
CA VAL A 542 -18.80 18.16 24.52
C VAL A 542 -17.58 19.04 24.82
N ALA A 543 -16.68 19.24 23.84
CA ALA A 543 -15.43 19.98 24.02
C ALA A 543 -15.59 21.37 24.64
N PRO A 544 -16.64 22.16 24.31
CA PRO A 544 -16.87 23.45 24.97
C PRO A 544 -17.05 23.38 26.49
N TRP A 545 -17.38 22.22 27.05
CA TRP A 545 -17.55 22.02 28.50
C TRP A 545 -16.43 21.20 29.14
N MET A 546 -15.30 21.02 28.45
CA MET A 546 -14.19 20.22 28.94
C MET A 546 -12.92 21.04 29.18
N SER A 547 -12.36 20.88 30.37
CA SER A 547 -11.07 21.45 30.78
C SER A 547 -9.90 20.48 30.52
N VAL A 548 -8.66 20.99 30.54
CA VAL A 548 -7.44 20.16 30.36
C VAL A 548 -7.39 18.97 31.34
N PRO A 549 -7.69 19.11 32.65
CA PRO A 549 -7.74 17.97 33.57
C PRO A 549 -8.78 16.89 33.20
N MET A 550 -9.93 17.30 32.64
CA MET A 550 -10.95 16.35 32.18
C MET A 550 -10.46 15.53 30.98
N TYR A 551 -9.78 16.17 30.03
CA TYR A 551 -9.12 15.47 28.92
C TYR A 551 -8.02 14.51 29.41
N PHE A 552 -7.20 14.94 30.38
CA PHE A 552 -6.19 14.10 31.00
C PHE A 552 -6.80 12.83 31.61
N GLY A 553 -7.83 12.98 32.44
CA GLY A 553 -8.52 11.84 33.07
C GLY A 553 -9.12 10.88 32.03
N LEU A 554 -9.81 11.41 31.01
CA LEU A 554 -10.40 10.61 29.94
C LEU A 554 -9.34 9.82 29.16
N ILE A 555 -8.26 10.47 28.74
CA ILE A 555 -7.18 9.86 27.97
C ILE A 555 -6.43 8.81 28.79
N ALA A 556 -6.16 9.07 30.07
CA ALA A 556 -5.48 8.12 30.95
C ALA A 556 -6.30 6.84 31.14
N VAL A 557 -7.60 6.95 31.44
CA VAL A 557 -8.49 5.80 31.60
C VAL A 557 -8.62 5.02 30.30
N ASN A 558 -8.84 5.71 29.19
CA ASN A 558 -8.97 5.08 27.88
C ASN A 558 -7.66 4.40 27.43
N GLY A 559 -6.51 5.01 27.72
CA GLY A 559 -5.19 4.46 27.42
C GLY A 559 -4.89 3.16 28.16
N VAL A 560 -5.22 3.06 29.45
CA VAL A 560 -5.08 1.82 30.23
C VAL A 560 -5.97 0.72 29.64
N ALA A 561 -7.24 1.02 29.35
CA ALA A 561 -8.17 0.08 28.74
C ALA A 561 -7.66 -0.42 27.36
N ALA A 562 -7.19 0.52 26.52
CA ALA A 562 -6.61 0.23 25.21
C ALA A 562 -5.40 -0.70 25.31
N LEU A 563 -4.43 -0.43 26.20
CA LEU A 563 -3.24 -1.26 26.36
C LEU A 563 -3.58 -2.70 26.79
N VAL A 564 -4.49 -2.86 27.76
CA VAL A 564 -4.89 -4.18 28.28
C VAL A 564 -5.58 -5.01 27.19
N LEU A 565 -6.54 -4.41 26.48
CA LEU A 565 -7.32 -5.12 25.48
C LEU A 565 -6.54 -5.35 24.19
N TYR A 566 -5.75 -4.38 23.75
CA TYR A 566 -4.83 -4.56 22.63
C TYR A 566 -3.90 -5.74 22.89
N ARG A 567 -3.30 -5.84 24.09
CA ARG A 567 -2.41 -6.95 24.45
C ARG A 567 -3.11 -8.31 24.31
N ARG A 568 -4.37 -8.41 24.76
CA ARG A 568 -5.17 -9.63 24.63
C ARG A 568 -5.41 -10.00 23.17
N VAL A 569 -5.78 -9.03 22.32
CA VAL A 569 -6.04 -9.26 20.89
C VAL A 569 -4.75 -9.63 20.17
N ALA A 570 -3.67 -8.85 20.33
CA ALA A 570 -2.37 -9.10 19.71
C ALA A 570 -1.82 -10.50 20.06
N ASN A 571 -1.88 -10.90 21.34
CA ASN A 571 -1.44 -12.24 21.75
C ASN A 571 -2.29 -13.34 21.12
N LYS A 572 -3.61 -13.15 21.01
CA LYS A 572 -4.50 -14.13 20.36
C LYS A 572 -4.19 -14.26 18.88
N THR A 573 -4.04 -13.13 18.17
CA THR A 573 -3.70 -13.10 16.74
C THR A 573 -2.38 -13.83 16.48
N ARG A 574 -1.33 -13.55 17.27
CA ARG A 574 -0.04 -14.24 17.16
C ARG A 574 -0.13 -15.75 17.36
N ARG A 575 -0.96 -16.22 18.31
CA ARG A 575 -1.18 -17.66 18.52
C ARG A 575 -1.83 -18.31 17.31
N ILE A 576 -2.81 -17.64 16.70
CA ILE A 576 -3.48 -18.14 15.49
C ILE A 576 -2.50 -18.19 14.32
N GLU A 577 -1.72 -17.13 14.10
CA GLU A 577 -0.71 -17.11 13.03
C GLU A 577 0.32 -18.22 13.19
N ARG A 578 0.85 -18.43 14.40
CA ARG A 578 1.80 -19.51 14.66
C ARG A 578 1.20 -20.88 14.31
N LYS A 579 -0.06 -21.13 14.66
CA LYS A 579 -0.76 -22.38 14.32
C LYS A 579 -0.88 -22.56 12.80
N ILE A 580 -1.27 -21.51 12.07
CA ILE A 580 -1.38 -21.56 10.60
C ILE A 580 -0.01 -21.83 9.97
N THR A 581 1.04 -21.16 10.45
CA THR A 581 2.41 -21.38 9.95
C THR A 581 2.88 -22.81 10.18
N VAL A 582 2.66 -23.36 11.39
CA VAL A 582 3.02 -24.76 11.69
C VAL A 582 2.24 -25.72 10.79
N ALA A 583 0.91 -25.58 10.69
CA ALA A 583 0.08 -26.42 9.83
C ALA A 583 0.50 -26.33 8.34
N SER A 584 0.88 -25.15 7.86
CA SER A 584 1.37 -24.99 6.48
C SER A 584 2.71 -25.66 6.23
N LYS A 585 3.59 -25.71 7.24
CA LYS A 585 4.86 -26.44 7.16
C LYS A 585 4.63 -27.94 7.17
N GLU A 586 3.78 -28.43 8.08
CA GLU A 586 3.39 -29.85 8.15
C GLU A 586 2.75 -30.32 6.84
N ALA A 587 1.86 -29.53 6.24
CA ALA A 587 1.26 -29.83 4.94
C ALA A 587 2.28 -29.81 3.77
N ALA A 588 3.28 -28.90 3.83
CA ALA A 588 4.35 -28.88 2.84
C ALA A 588 5.27 -30.10 2.98
N GLU A 589 5.61 -30.50 4.20
CA GLU A 589 6.40 -31.71 4.48
C GLU A 589 5.66 -32.99 4.04
N ALA A 590 4.35 -33.06 4.28
CA ALA A 590 3.51 -34.18 3.84
C ALA A 590 3.37 -34.29 2.31
N SER A 591 3.52 -33.18 1.56
CA SER A 591 3.48 -33.20 0.10
C SER A 591 4.82 -33.55 -0.55
N VAL A 592 5.94 -33.35 0.17
CA VAL A 592 7.30 -33.73 -0.27
C VAL A 592 7.61 -35.20 0.04
N HIS A 593 7.08 -35.72 1.15
CA HIS A 593 7.15 -37.13 1.51
C HIS A 593 5.74 -37.71 1.63
N PRO A 594 5.09 -38.06 0.51
CA PRO A 594 3.85 -38.81 0.60
C PRO A 594 4.16 -40.12 1.33
N ALA A 595 3.54 -40.31 2.50
CA ALA A 595 3.65 -41.56 3.23
C ALA A 595 3.34 -42.72 2.26
N PRO A 596 4.10 -43.82 2.29
CA PRO A 596 3.78 -44.96 1.44
C PRO A 596 2.34 -45.37 1.73
N ILE A 597 1.53 -45.44 0.67
CA ILE A 597 0.16 -45.94 0.73
C ILE A 597 0.25 -47.35 1.30
N ARG A 598 0.06 -47.47 2.61
CA ARG A 598 -0.08 -48.76 3.27
C ARG A 598 -1.47 -49.21 2.86
N ALA A 599 -1.51 -50.11 1.88
CA ALA A 599 -2.71 -50.82 1.51
C ALA A 599 -3.26 -51.54 2.75
N THR A 600 -4.20 -50.93 3.44
CA THR A 600 -5.11 -51.63 4.34
C THR A 600 -6.23 -52.22 3.48
N LEU A 601 -5.87 -53.22 2.68
CA LEU A 601 -6.76 -54.30 2.29
C LEU A 601 -6.46 -55.45 3.26
N GLY A 602 -7.38 -55.72 4.19
CA GLY A 602 -7.24 -56.86 5.08
C GLY A 602 -7.97 -56.70 6.40
N SER A 603 -9.21 -57.21 6.42
CA SER A 603 -9.96 -57.70 7.59
C SER A 603 -10.14 -56.77 8.79
N GLN A 604 -11.35 -56.21 8.92
CA GLN A 604 -12.22 -56.60 10.03
C GLN A 604 -13.66 -56.18 9.71
N ASP A 605 -14.42 -57.19 9.32
CA ASP A 605 -15.87 -57.22 9.40
C ASP A 605 -16.25 -57.43 10.88
N LYS A 606 -17.41 -56.89 11.24
CA LYS A 606 -18.17 -56.99 12.51
C LYS A 606 -18.14 -55.77 13.46
N ASP A 607 -19.38 -55.42 13.80
CA ASP A 607 -19.86 -54.62 14.93
C ASP A 607 -20.17 -53.13 14.66
N LEU A 608 -21.22 -52.93 13.86
CA LEU A 608 -22.17 -51.84 14.01
C LEU A 608 -23.00 -52.03 15.29
N PRO A 609 -23.21 -50.96 16.07
CA PRO A 609 -24.50 -50.72 16.68
C PRO A 609 -25.14 -49.45 16.11
N ILE A 610 -26.35 -49.67 15.62
CA ILE A 610 -27.42 -48.72 15.38
C ILE A 610 -27.77 -48.00 16.69
N ILE A 611 -28.20 -46.72 16.59
CA ILE A 611 -29.21 -45.98 17.40
C ILE A 611 -28.85 -44.48 17.31
N ASP A 612 -29.72 -43.49 17.11
CA ASP A 612 -31.04 -43.32 16.50
C ASP A 612 -31.23 -41.79 16.41
N ASN A 613 -32.02 -41.31 15.46
CA ASN A 613 -32.41 -39.91 15.34
C ASN A 613 -33.44 -39.55 16.41
N SER A 614 -33.17 -38.49 17.17
CA SER A 614 -34.20 -37.60 17.74
C SER A 614 -33.64 -36.21 17.96
#